data_AF-A0A2H0YTX0-F1
#
_entry.id   AF-A0A2H0YTX0-F1
#
_cell.length_a   1.000
_cell.length_b   1.000
_cell.length_c   1.000
_cell.angle_alpha   90.00
_cell.angle_beta   90.00
_cell.angle_gamma   90.00
#
_symmetry.space_group_name_H-M   'P 1'
#
loop_
_entity.id
_entity.type
_entity.pdbx_description
1 polymer ?
#
loop_
_entity_poly.entity_id
_entity_poly.type
_entity_poly.pdbx_seq_one_letter_code
_entity_poly.pdbx_strand_id
1 'polypeptide(L)'
;MDKVFVALATAMTMTATFFYIFYILKGTSRPNISSWLIWIGLQALNTATYFDMSQDWFKSANALMNMLSTVSILGVALSRGRFSGLNKWDISVFGIVVAITLFWSQNHNSAQANMLLQVAVGVRFIPTIRGVWKNPALEKSAPWWFFTLGHLFSIAIVSMRWEGRYEELVFPILQVMLNLTVITAIWKTRMQEFIRYCLAGIIGVGGYYLLLYVLTDYVGWWYILSATIASVVNFLSNFLLQKFWTFKNRDRKKHEVKPYNISFCMPL
;
A
#
# COMPACT_ATOMS: atom_id res chain seq x y z
N MET A 1 19.87 -5.52 -21.12
CA MET A 1 18.43 -5.60 -20.74
C MET A 1 18.25 -5.09 -19.32
N ASP A 2 19.05 -5.58 -18.37
CA ASP A 2 19.35 -4.96 -17.06
C ASP A 2 19.24 -3.42 -16.98
N LYS A 3 19.87 -2.65 -17.87
CA LYS A 3 19.80 -1.17 -17.87
C LYS A 3 18.38 -0.63 -18.03
N VAL A 4 17.56 -1.29 -18.84
CA VAL A 4 16.14 -0.93 -19.04
C VAL A 4 15.35 -1.18 -17.76
N PHE A 5 15.57 -2.33 -17.11
CA PHE A 5 14.93 -2.63 -15.83
C PHE A 5 15.33 -1.64 -14.73
N VAL A 6 16.59 -1.19 -14.69
CA VAL A 6 17.03 -0.15 -13.77
C VAL A 6 16.30 1.17 -14.04
N ALA A 7 16.21 1.60 -15.30
CA ALA A 7 15.49 2.81 -15.67
C ALA A 7 14.00 2.72 -15.32
N LEU A 8 13.37 1.56 -15.51
CA LEU A 8 11.98 1.33 -15.11
C LEU A 8 11.82 1.36 -13.58
N ALA A 9 12.69 0.68 -12.83
CA ALA A 9 12.64 0.66 -11.37
C ALA A 9 12.73 2.08 -10.80
N THR A 10 13.70 2.88 -11.25
CA THR A 10 13.88 4.25 -10.79
C THR A 10 12.73 5.16 -11.22
N ALA A 11 12.23 5.03 -12.46
CA ALA A 11 11.07 5.78 -12.92
C ALA A 11 9.81 5.50 -12.08
N MET A 12 9.56 4.24 -11.72
CA MET A 12 8.43 3.88 -10.85
C MET A 12 8.57 4.53 -9.46
N THR A 13 9.76 4.45 -8.86
CA THR A 13 10.06 5.09 -7.57
C THR A 13 9.89 6.61 -7.63
N MET A 14 10.41 7.26 -8.68
CA MET A 14 10.23 8.70 -8.89
C MET A 14 8.75 9.09 -9.09
N THR A 15 7.99 8.29 -9.83
CA THR A 15 6.54 8.52 -10.04
C THR A 15 5.79 8.42 -8.72
N ALA A 16 6.12 7.44 -7.88
CA ALA A 16 5.53 7.28 -6.57
C ALA A 16 5.83 8.49 -5.66
N THR A 17 7.09 8.95 -5.67
CA THR A 17 7.55 10.14 -4.96
C THR A 17 6.84 11.41 -5.44
N PHE A 18 6.65 11.55 -6.76
CA PHE A 18 5.89 12.66 -7.34
C PHE A 18 4.45 12.71 -6.81
N PHE A 19 3.72 11.59 -6.82
CA PHE A 19 2.37 11.55 -6.28
C PHE A 19 2.33 11.94 -4.81
N TYR A 20 3.31 11.51 -4.03
CA TYR A 20 3.40 11.83 -2.62
C TYR A 20 3.62 13.34 -2.39
N ILE A 21 4.60 13.94 -3.08
CA ILE A 21 4.86 15.38 -3.05
C ILE A 21 3.61 16.15 -3.50
N PHE A 22 2.96 15.71 -4.59
CA PHE A 22 1.73 16.31 -5.08
C PHE A 22 0.62 16.31 -4.00
N TYR A 23 0.47 15.22 -3.24
CA TYR A 23 -0.50 15.17 -2.13
C TYR A 23 -0.14 16.08 -0.95
N ILE A 24 1.15 16.32 -0.69
CA ILE A 24 1.60 17.30 0.30
C ILE A 24 1.25 18.72 -0.17
N LEU A 25 1.59 19.05 -1.42
CA LEU A 25 1.35 20.38 -2.00
C LEU A 25 -0.15 20.70 -2.08
N LYS A 26 -0.99 19.69 -2.37
CA LYS A 26 -2.45 19.82 -2.34
C LYS A 26 -3.03 19.96 -0.93
N GLY A 27 -2.22 19.81 0.12
CA GLY A 27 -2.65 19.87 1.52
C GLY A 27 -3.47 18.67 1.98
N THR A 28 -3.63 17.65 1.13
CA THR A 28 -4.29 16.38 1.49
C THR A 28 -3.44 15.52 2.41
N SER A 29 -2.14 15.78 2.47
CA SER A 29 -1.16 15.10 3.31
C SER A 29 -0.33 16.12 4.09
N ARG A 30 -0.13 15.89 5.40
CA ARG A 30 0.77 16.69 6.24
C ARG A 30 1.81 15.79 6.92
N PRO A 31 3.04 15.70 6.38
CA PRO A 31 4.09 14.84 6.91
C PRO A 31 4.63 15.36 8.25
N ASN A 32 4.99 14.44 9.16
CA ASN A 32 5.71 14.78 10.40
C ASN A 32 7.22 14.87 10.15
N ILE A 33 7.77 16.08 10.18
CA ILE A 33 9.20 16.34 9.85
C ILE A 33 10.15 15.46 10.67
N SER A 34 9.88 15.28 11.96
CA SER A 34 10.71 14.48 12.88
C SER A 34 10.84 13.01 12.43
N SER A 35 9.75 12.43 11.91
CA SER A 35 9.77 11.05 11.41
C SER A 35 10.60 10.95 10.12
N TRP A 36 10.50 11.94 9.22
CA TRP A 36 11.28 11.95 7.97
C TRP A 36 12.79 12.08 8.17
N LEU A 37 13.23 12.78 9.21
CA LEU A 37 14.65 12.84 9.57
C LEU A 37 15.21 11.46 9.94
N ILE A 38 14.46 10.68 10.73
CA ILE A 38 14.83 9.29 11.06
C ILE A 38 14.89 8.44 9.79
N TRP A 39 13.95 8.67 8.86
CA TRP A 39 13.85 7.87 7.64
C TRP A 39 15.03 8.09 6.70
N ILE A 40 15.57 9.31 6.60
CA ILE A 40 16.79 9.55 5.83
C ILE A 40 17.94 8.70 6.35
N GLY A 41 18.13 8.64 7.68
CA GLY A 41 19.17 7.80 8.29
C GLY A 41 18.98 6.32 7.97
N LEU A 42 17.74 5.82 8.08
CA LEU A 42 17.41 4.44 7.74
C LEU A 42 17.68 4.13 6.25
N GLN A 43 17.25 4.99 5.33
CA GLN A 43 17.46 4.77 3.89
C GLN A 43 18.93 4.90 3.48
N ALA A 44 19.68 5.80 4.11
CA ALA A 44 21.12 5.93 3.89
C ALA A 44 21.84 4.65 4.32
N LEU A 45 21.54 4.13 5.52
CA LEU A 45 22.11 2.90 6.01
C LEU A 45 21.69 1.68 5.16
N ASN A 46 20.42 1.59 4.76
CA ASN A 46 19.96 0.52 3.86
C ASN A 46 20.68 0.57 2.51
N THR A 47 20.85 1.76 1.92
CA THR A 47 21.56 1.93 0.65
C THR A 47 23.03 1.55 0.78
N ALA A 48 23.71 2.02 1.83
CA ALA A 48 25.12 1.73 2.07
C ALA A 48 25.37 0.23 2.29
N THR A 49 24.61 -0.39 3.20
CA THR A 49 24.75 -1.83 3.51
C THR A 49 24.37 -2.71 2.33
N TYR A 50 23.34 -2.34 1.56
CA TYR A 50 22.92 -3.11 0.38
C TYR A 50 23.93 -2.99 -0.78
N PHE A 51 24.48 -1.79 -1.00
CA PHE A 51 25.53 -1.60 -1.98
C PHE A 51 26.80 -2.36 -1.61
N ASP A 52 27.23 -2.27 -0.35
CA ASP A 52 28.42 -2.99 0.11
C ASP A 52 28.22 -4.52 0.13
N MET A 53 27.00 -5.00 0.39
CA MET A 53 26.67 -6.42 0.29
C MET A 53 26.70 -6.93 -1.16
N SER A 54 26.15 -6.17 -2.10
CA SER A 54 25.96 -6.59 -3.50
C SER A 54 27.13 -6.25 -4.42
N GLN A 55 27.95 -5.26 -4.05
CA GLN A 55 29.04 -4.69 -4.86
C GLN A 55 28.61 -4.31 -6.29
N ASP A 56 27.32 -4.03 -6.49
CA ASP A 56 26.70 -3.83 -7.79
C ASP A 56 25.81 -2.58 -7.81
N TRP A 57 26.23 -1.61 -8.63
CA TRP A 57 25.53 -0.35 -8.84
C TRP A 57 24.12 -0.54 -9.42
N PHE A 58 23.90 -1.53 -10.28
CA PHE A 58 22.60 -1.74 -10.93
C PHE A 58 21.60 -2.35 -9.95
N LYS A 59 22.03 -3.31 -9.11
CA LYS A 59 21.20 -3.88 -8.05
C LYS A 59 20.82 -2.82 -7.01
N SER A 60 21.74 -1.90 -6.71
CA SER A 60 21.58 -0.88 -5.67
C SER A 60 20.90 0.41 -6.13
N ALA A 61 20.71 0.60 -7.44
CA ALA A 61 20.17 1.83 -8.01
C ALA A 61 18.80 2.22 -7.43
N ASN A 62 17.91 1.24 -7.20
CA ASN A 62 16.60 1.53 -6.63
C ASN A 62 16.67 1.89 -5.13
N ALA A 63 17.58 1.27 -4.37
CA ALA A 63 17.80 1.63 -2.96
C ALA A 63 18.30 3.09 -2.84
N LEU A 64 19.26 3.47 -3.70
CA LEU A 64 19.74 4.85 -3.79
C LEU A 64 18.60 5.82 -4.17
N MET A 65 17.75 5.44 -5.13
CA MET A 65 16.61 6.26 -5.52
C MET A 65 15.59 6.44 -4.39
N ASN A 66 15.40 5.43 -3.53
CA ASN A 66 14.56 5.54 -2.35
C ASN A 66 15.16 6.52 -1.32
N MET A 67 16.48 6.51 -1.12
CA MET A 67 17.14 7.50 -0.28
C MET A 67 16.95 8.92 -0.83
N LEU A 68 17.20 9.15 -2.12
CA LEU A 68 17.01 10.46 -2.76
C LEU A 68 15.55 10.94 -2.73
N SER A 69 14.61 10.00 -2.87
CA SER A 69 13.18 10.28 -2.74
C SER A 69 12.81 10.74 -1.32
N THR A 70 13.39 10.10 -0.30
CA THR A 70 13.17 10.49 1.11
C THR A 70 13.71 11.88 1.38
N VAL A 71 14.90 12.21 0.85
CA VAL A 71 15.49 13.54 0.95
C VAL A 71 14.60 14.59 0.27
N SER A 72 14.14 14.31 -0.94
CA SER A 72 13.23 15.19 -1.70
C SER A 72 11.94 15.49 -0.94
N ILE A 73 11.35 14.47 -0.34
CA ILE A 73 10.12 14.62 0.44
C ILE A 73 10.37 15.37 1.73
N LEU A 74 11.48 15.10 2.44
CA LEU A 74 11.84 15.91 3.61
C LEU A 74 11.97 17.39 3.22
N GLY A 75 12.63 17.70 2.10
CA GLY A 75 12.76 19.07 1.61
C GLY A 75 11.41 19.77 1.46
N VAL A 76 10.42 19.11 0.86
CA VAL A 76 9.05 19.64 0.76
C VAL A 76 8.36 19.68 2.13
N ALA A 77 8.56 18.66 2.97
CA ALA A 77 8.00 18.57 4.31
C ALA A 77 8.52 19.67 5.25
N LEU A 78 9.75 20.17 5.07
CA LEU A 78 10.25 21.31 5.84
C LEU A 78 9.45 22.59 5.56
N SER A 79 8.91 22.75 4.34
CA SER A 79 8.12 23.93 3.96
C SER A 79 6.61 23.80 4.24
N ARG A 80 6.06 22.58 4.21
CA ARG A 80 4.60 22.34 4.27
C ARG A 80 4.17 21.34 5.36
N GLY A 81 5.12 20.67 6.00
CA GLY A 81 4.90 19.65 7.01
C GLY A 81 4.62 20.23 8.38
N ARG A 82 4.43 19.34 9.35
CA ARG A 82 4.21 19.68 10.74
C ARG A 82 5.38 19.18 11.58
N PHE A 83 5.88 20.01 12.48
CA PHE A 83 6.74 19.54 13.54
C PHE A 83 5.87 18.97 14.66
N SER A 84 5.97 17.68 14.89
CA SER A 84 5.37 17.02 16.05
C SER A 84 6.38 16.09 16.70
N GLY A 85 6.23 15.85 18.00
CA GLY A 85 7.10 14.92 18.73
C GLY A 85 7.12 13.53 18.10
N LEU A 86 8.20 12.79 18.33
CA LEU A 86 8.35 11.44 17.84
C LEU A 86 7.33 10.52 18.50
N ASN A 87 6.70 9.65 17.70
CA ASN A 87 5.86 8.59 18.24
C ASN A 87 6.75 7.49 18.84
N LYS A 88 6.20 6.67 19.75
CA LYS A 88 6.90 5.51 20.32
C LYS A 88 7.50 4.60 19.25
N TRP A 89 6.81 4.42 18.11
CA TRP A 89 7.31 3.64 16.98
C TRP A 89 8.54 4.26 16.32
N ASP A 90 8.57 5.59 16.17
CA ASP A 90 9.71 6.30 15.59
C ASP A 90 10.94 6.19 16.50
N ILE A 91 10.75 6.31 17.81
CA ILE A 91 11.81 6.16 18.82
C ILE A 91 12.38 4.74 18.80
N SER A 92 11.51 3.72 18.77
CA SER A 92 11.93 2.32 18.69
C SER A 92 12.74 2.04 17.41
N VAL A 93 12.26 2.52 16.26
CA VAL A 93 12.97 2.34 14.98
C VAL A 93 14.31 3.08 15.01
N PHE A 94 14.36 4.31 15.52
CA PHE A 94 15.61 5.06 15.65
C PHE A 94 16.64 4.31 16.51
N GLY A 95 16.23 3.78 17.68
CA GLY A 95 17.11 2.99 18.53
C GLY A 95 17.63 1.72 17.85
N ILE A 96 16.76 1.01 17.12
CA ILE A 96 17.14 -0.18 16.34
C ILE A 96 18.15 0.20 15.24
N VAL A 97 17.91 1.27 14.50
CA VAL A 97 18.82 1.74 13.44
C VAL A 97 20.19 2.09 14.01
N VAL A 98 20.24 2.82 15.12
CA VAL A 98 21.52 3.15 15.79
C VAL A 98 22.26 1.88 16.22
N ALA A 99 21.57 0.92 16.83
CA ALA A 99 22.17 -0.35 17.24
C ALA A 99 22.72 -1.14 16.03
N ILE A 100 21.99 -1.18 14.91
CA ILE A 100 22.44 -1.85 13.69
C ILE A 100 23.65 -1.14 13.08
N THR A 101 23.66 0.20 13.06
CA THR A 101 24.83 0.97 12.59
C THR A 101 26.08 0.66 13.40
N LEU A 102 25.95 0.62 14.74
CA LEU A 102 27.06 0.28 15.63
C LEU A 102 27.54 -1.16 15.45
N PHE A 103 26.60 -2.10 15.27
CA PHE A 103 26.92 -3.49 14.96
C PHE A 103 27.66 -3.62 13.64
N TRP A 104 27.20 -2.94 12.59
CA TRP A 104 27.83 -2.96 11.28
C TRP A 104 29.24 -2.36 11.31
N SER A 105 29.42 -1.24 12.02
CA SER A 105 30.71 -0.57 12.18
C SER A 105 31.79 -1.47 12.82
N GLN A 106 31.40 -2.36 13.75
CA GLN A 106 32.34 -3.25 14.44
C GLN A 106 32.61 -4.55 13.68
N ASN A 107 31.59 -5.14 13.06
CA ASN A 107 31.70 -6.47 12.45
C ASN A 107 32.05 -6.42 10.96
N HIS A 108 31.91 -5.25 10.32
CA HIS A 108 32.09 -5.05 8.87
C HIS A 108 31.30 -6.04 7.99
N ASN A 109 30.23 -6.63 8.54
CA ASN A 109 29.36 -7.58 7.85
C ASN A 109 28.09 -6.89 7.34
N SER A 110 28.14 -6.46 6.09
CA SER A 110 27.06 -5.69 5.45
C SER A 110 25.81 -6.52 5.17
N ALA A 111 25.95 -7.82 4.91
CA ALA A 111 24.82 -8.71 4.68
C ALA A 111 23.96 -8.86 5.95
N GLN A 112 24.60 -9.18 7.08
CA GLN A 112 23.90 -9.29 8.36
C GLN A 112 23.27 -7.98 8.81
N ALA A 113 24.00 -6.86 8.66
CA ALA A 113 23.46 -5.54 8.96
C ALA A 113 22.21 -5.23 8.10
N ASN A 114 22.25 -5.51 6.79
CA ASN A 114 21.11 -5.29 5.91
C ASN A 114 19.91 -6.18 6.29
N MET A 115 20.15 -7.46 6.63
CA MET A 115 19.08 -8.36 7.10
C MET A 115 18.41 -7.85 8.38
N LEU A 116 19.18 -7.36 9.34
CA LEU A 116 18.63 -6.74 10.56
C LEU A 116 17.81 -5.49 10.24
N LEU A 117 18.21 -4.69 9.24
CA LEU A 117 17.41 -3.55 8.78
C LEU A 117 16.07 -3.97 8.19
N GLN A 118 16.02 -5.09 7.47
CA GLN A 118 14.75 -5.60 6.93
C GLN A 118 13.75 -5.94 8.05
N VAL A 119 14.23 -6.44 9.19
CA VAL A 119 13.38 -6.63 10.39
C VAL A 119 12.87 -5.29 10.92
N ALA A 120 13.73 -4.26 11.00
CA ALA A 120 13.34 -2.92 11.42
C ALA A 120 12.29 -2.30 10.49
N VAL A 121 12.43 -2.50 9.17
CA VAL A 121 11.44 -2.10 8.15
C VAL A 121 10.10 -2.79 8.40
N GLY A 122 10.09 -4.09 8.66
CA GLY A 122 8.85 -4.82 9.00
C GLY A 122 8.13 -4.25 10.23
N VAL A 123 8.87 -3.96 11.31
CA VAL A 123 8.32 -3.34 12.53
C VAL A 123 7.74 -1.96 12.24
N ARG A 124 8.41 -1.18 11.37
CA ARG A 124 7.97 0.16 10.93
C ARG A 124 6.60 0.14 10.25
N PHE A 125 6.27 -0.92 9.52
CA PHE A 125 4.99 -1.06 8.81
C PHE A 125 3.79 -1.36 9.72
N ILE A 126 4.01 -1.85 10.95
CA ILE A 126 2.95 -2.19 11.91
C ILE A 126 2.00 -1.01 12.18
N PRO A 127 2.46 0.20 12.58
CA PRO A 127 1.57 1.33 12.73
C PRO A 127 0.82 1.62 11.44
N THR A 128 1.49 1.51 10.29
CA THR A 128 0.88 1.80 8.98
C THR A 128 -0.27 0.89 8.64
N ILE A 129 -0.06 -0.42 8.68
CA ILE A 129 -1.09 -1.40 8.43
C ILE A 129 -2.25 -1.19 9.40
N ARG A 130 -1.97 -0.96 10.70
CA ARG A 130 -3.01 -0.74 11.72
C ARG A 130 -3.88 0.49 11.44
N GLY A 131 -3.30 1.63 11.03
CA GLY A 131 -4.09 2.82 10.75
C GLY A 131 -4.87 2.74 9.44
N VAL A 132 -4.27 2.18 8.39
CA VAL A 132 -4.97 1.90 7.13
C VAL A 132 -6.14 0.97 7.38
N TRP A 133 -5.96 -0.10 8.16
CA TRP A 133 -7.02 -1.07 8.43
C TRP A 133 -8.19 -0.48 9.23
N LYS A 134 -7.92 0.52 10.08
CA LYS A 134 -8.95 1.28 10.81
C LYS A 134 -9.69 2.26 9.90
N ASN A 135 -8.97 2.99 9.02
CA ASN A 135 -9.56 4.00 8.14
C ASN A 135 -8.96 3.93 6.72
N PRO A 136 -9.38 2.96 5.88
CA PRO A 136 -8.77 2.73 4.57
C PRO A 136 -8.89 3.91 3.59
N ALA A 137 -9.95 4.72 3.73
CA ALA A 137 -10.23 5.85 2.83
C ALA A 137 -9.25 7.02 2.97
N LEU A 138 -8.48 7.09 4.07
CA LEU A 138 -7.52 8.15 4.33
C LEU A 138 -6.21 7.96 3.54
N GLU A 139 -5.89 6.72 3.18
CA GLU A 139 -4.65 6.37 2.51
C GLU A 139 -4.87 6.26 0.99
N LYS A 140 -3.94 6.83 0.21
CA LYS A 140 -4.02 6.81 -1.26
C LYS A 140 -3.23 5.63 -1.79
N SER A 141 -3.84 4.78 -2.61
CA SER A 141 -3.18 3.56 -3.11
C SER A 141 -2.16 3.79 -4.23
N ALA A 142 -2.18 4.94 -4.91
CA ALA A 142 -1.34 5.15 -6.11
C ALA A 142 0.17 5.02 -5.82
N PRO A 143 0.76 5.70 -4.81
CA PRO A 143 2.19 5.54 -4.51
C PRO A 143 2.57 4.09 -4.23
N TRP A 144 1.76 3.36 -3.45
CA TRP A 144 2.00 1.96 -3.10
C TRP A 144 2.12 1.04 -4.32
N TRP A 145 1.31 1.25 -5.35
CA TRP A 145 1.41 0.49 -6.60
C TRP A 145 2.72 0.76 -7.34
N PHE A 146 3.11 2.03 -7.47
CA PHE A 146 4.35 2.39 -8.15
C PHE A 146 5.59 1.90 -7.40
N PHE A 147 5.62 1.97 -6.07
CA PHE A 147 6.70 1.36 -5.29
C PHE A 147 6.76 -0.16 -5.47
N THR A 148 5.61 -0.83 -5.46
CA THR A 148 5.55 -2.28 -5.74
C THR A 148 6.16 -2.62 -7.09
N LEU A 149 5.82 -1.89 -8.15
CA LEU A 149 6.39 -2.09 -9.48
C LEU A 149 7.91 -1.83 -9.51
N GLY A 150 8.37 -0.77 -8.83
CA GLY A 150 9.81 -0.47 -8.71
C GLY A 150 10.59 -1.60 -8.04
N HIS A 151 10.03 -2.19 -6.98
CA HIS A 151 10.64 -3.33 -6.30
C HIS A 151 10.54 -4.65 -7.08
N LEU A 152 9.47 -4.87 -7.85
CA LEU A 152 9.40 -6.02 -8.78
C LEU A 152 10.49 -5.94 -9.86
N PHE A 153 10.74 -4.76 -10.42
CA PHE A 153 11.88 -4.57 -11.32
C PHE A 153 13.22 -4.75 -10.60
N SER A 154 13.33 -4.38 -9.33
CA SER A 154 14.52 -4.66 -8.50
C SER A 154 14.77 -6.16 -8.32
N ILE A 155 13.72 -6.96 -8.08
CA ILE A 155 13.82 -8.43 -8.06
C ILE A 155 14.32 -8.94 -9.42
N ALA A 156 13.76 -8.45 -10.53
CA ALA A 156 14.19 -8.85 -11.87
C ALA A 156 15.68 -8.52 -12.12
N ILE A 157 16.16 -7.35 -11.69
CA ILE A 157 17.57 -6.95 -11.81
C ILE A 157 18.48 -7.92 -11.05
N VAL A 158 18.13 -8.25 -9.79
CA VAL A 158 18.90 -9.20 -8.98
C VAL A 158 18.89 -10.60 -9.61
N SER A 159 17.74 -11.08 -10.09
CA SER A 159 17.62 -12.39 -10.75
C SER A 159 18.39 -12.47 -12.07
N MET A 160 18.48 -11.38 -12.82
CA MET A 160 19.26 -11.33 -14.08
C MET A 160 20.77 -11.26 -13.83
N ARG A 161 21.18 -10.71 -12.68
CA ARG A 161 22.58 -10.54 -12.26
C ARG A 161 22.90 -11.48 -11.08
N TRP A 162 22.37 -12.69 -11.17
CA TRP A 162 22.37 -13.63 -10.07
C TRP A 162 23.78 -14.17 -9.79
N GLU A 163 24.22 -14.04 -8.54
CA GLU A 163 25.53 -14.52 -8.07
C GLU A 163 25.41 -15.59 -6.98
N GLY A 164 24.22 -16.14 -6.76
CA GLY A 164 23.97 -17.15 -5.72
C GLY A 164 23.73 -16.61 -4.31
N ARG A 165 23.65 -15.28 -4.15
CA ARG A 165 23.40 -14.61 -2.85
C ARG A 165 21.92 -14.31 -2.65
N TYR A 166 21.27 -15.08 -1.79
CA TYR A 166 19.83 -14.94 -1.51
C TYR A 166 19.49 -13.70 -0.66
N GLU A 167 20.46 -13.17 0.07
CA GLU A 167 20.36 -11.98 0.91
C GLU A 167 19.96 -10.74 0.09
N GLU A 168 20.42 -10.66 -1.17
CA GLU A 168 20.11 -9.59 -2.12
C GLU A 168 18.62 -9.51 -2.47
N LEU A 169 17.90 -10.63 -2.40
CA LEU A 169 16.46 -10.67 -2.69
C LEU A 169 15.59 -10.26 -1.51
N VAL A 170 16.12 -10.32 -0.27
CA VAL A 170 15.32 -10.09 0.95
C VAL A 170 14.73 -8.68 0.96
N PHE A 171 15.55 -7.66 0.70
CA PHE A 171 15.09 -6.27 0.64
C PHE A 171 13.96 -6.04 -0.38
N PRO A 172 14.14 -6.32 -1.69
CA PRO A 172 13.10 -6.02 -2.66
C PRO A 172 11.87 -6.92 -2.52
N ILE A 173 12.01 -8.20 -2.11
CA ILE A 173 10.86 -9.09 -1.86
C ILE A 173 10.05 -8.58 -0.66
N LEU A 174 10.70 -8.26 0.45
CA LEU A 174 10.01 -7.79 1.65
C LEU A 174 9.24 -6.50 1.36
N GLN A 175 9.84 -5.57 0.60
CA GLN A 175 9.16 -4.35 0.18
C GLN A 175 7.92 -4.64 -0.66
N VAL A 176 7.99 -5.55 -1.64
CA VAL A 176 6.79 -5.97 -2.41
C VAL A 176 5.71 -6.53 -1.48
N MET A 177 6.07 -7.43 -0.56
CA MET A 177 5.12 -8.05 0.36
C MET A 177 4.43 -7.02 1.28
N LEU A 178 5.21 -6.10 1.85
CA LEU A 178 4.70 -5.05 2.73
C LEU A 178 3.80 -4.07 1.97
N ASN A 179 4.19 -3.67 0.75
CA ASN A 179 3.39 -2.79 -0.09
C ASN A 179 2.06 -3.42 -0.50
N LEU A 180 2.06 -4.69 -0.91
CA LEU A 180 0.83 -5.44 -1.21
C LEU A 180 -0.08 -5.58 0.01
N THR A 181 0.49 -5.77 1.20
CA THR A 181 -0.27 -5.80 2.46
C THR A 181 -0.99 -4.47 2.71
N VAL A 182 -0.34 -3.34 2.45
CA VAL A 182 -0.99 -2.04 2.59
C VAL A 182 -2.04 -1.83 1.50
N ILE A 183 -1.76 -2.19 0.25
CA ILE A 183 -2.73 -2.10 -0.86
C ILE A 183 -4.00 -2.89 -0.52
N THR A 184 -3.87 -4.14 -0.09
CA THR A 184 -5.02 -4.98 0.27
C THR A 184 -5.80 -4.38 1.45
N ALA A 185 -5.10 -3.79 2.44
CA ALA A 185 -5.74 -3.07 3.53
C ALA A 185 -6.52 -1.82 3.07
N ILE A 186 -5.98 -1.04 2.12
CA ILE A 186 -6.66 0.13 1.52
C ILE A 186 -7.93 -0.30 0.79
N TRP A 187 -7.87 -1.39 0.04
CA TRP A 187 -8.96 -1.85 -0.81
C TRP A 187 -10.01 -2.68 -0.08
N LYS A 188 -9.78 -3.02 1.20
CA LYS A 188 -10.67 -3.83 2.04
C LYS A 188 -12.14 -3.41 1.95
N THR A 189 -12.45 -2.13 2.17
CA THR A 189 -13.85 -1.65 2.19
C THR A 189 -14.49 -1.75 0.80
N ARG A 190 -13.74 -1.38 -0.25
CA ARG A 190 -14.22 -1.51 -1.63
C ARG A 190 -14.47 -2.96 -2.03
N MET A 191 -13.58 -3.87 -1.61
CA MET A 191 -13.73 -5.29 -1.88
C MET A 191 -14.95 -5.87 -1.15
N GLN A 192 -15.19 -5.47 0.10
CA GLN A 192 -16.39 -5.86 0.84
C GLN A 192 -17.68 -5.35 0.17
N GLU A 193 -17.69 -4.12 -0.32
CA GLU A 193 -18.81 -3.55 -1.09
C GLU A 193 -19.03 -4.33 -2.40
N PHE A 194 -17.95 -4.65 -3.13
CA PHE A 194 -18.02 -5.44 -4.35
C PHE A 194 -18.57 -6.85 -4.12
N ILE A 195 -18.10 -7.54 -3.06
CA ILE A 195 -18.61 -8.87 -2.70
C ILE A 195 -20.10 -8.80 -2.36
N ARG A 196 -20.53 -7.80 -1.57
CA ARG A 196 -21.97 -7.61 -1.26
C ARG A 196 -22.77 -7.30 -2.52
N TYR A 197 -22.21 -6.54 -3.46
CA TYR A 197 -22.85 -6.27 -4.74
C TYR A 197 -23.06 -7.56 -5.55
N CYS A 198 -22.02 -8.39 -5.69
CA CYS A 198 -22.14 -9.68 -6.38
C CYS A 198 -23.14 -10.61 -5.70
N LEU A 199 -23.10 -10.71 -4.37
CA LEU A 199 -24.05 -11.53 -3.61
C LEU A 199 -25.50 -11.05 -3.76
N ALA A 200 -25.72 -9.73 -3.71
CA ALA A 200 -27.05 -9.16 -3.95
C ALA A 200 -27.56 -9.49 -5.36
N GLY A 201 -26.69 -9.43 -6.37
CA GLY A 201 -27.02 -9.82 -7.74
C GLY A 201 -27.40 -11.30 -7.86
N ILE A 202 -26.65 -12.21 -7.23
CA ILE A 202 -26.97 -13.64 -7.20
C ILE A 202 -28.32 -13.89 -6.53
N ILE A 203 -28.59 -13.24 -5.40
CA ILE A 203 -29.88 -13.32 -4.69
C ILE A 203 -31.02 -12.81 -5.58
N GLY A 204 -30.82 -11.69 -6.29
CA GLY A 204 -31.81 -11.14 -7.20
C GLY A 204 -32.15 -12.08 -8.36
N VAL A 205 -31.13 -12.63 -9.04
CA VAL A 205 -31.33 -13.59 -10.14
C VAL A 205 -32.03 -14.86 -9.64
N GLY A 206 -31.59 -15.41 -8.51
CA GLY A 206 -32.24 -16.58 -7.90
C GLY A 206 -33.70 -16.30 -7.53
N GLY A 207 -33.98 -15.14 -6.91
CA GLY A 207 -35.33 -14.72 -6.57
C GLY A 207 -36.22 -14.49 -7.79
N TYR A 208 -35.68 -13.94 -8.87
CA TYR A 208 -36.39 -13.78 -10.15
C TYR A 208 -36.85 -15.12 -10.71
N TYR A 209 -35.94 -16.08 -10.88
CA TYR A 209 -36.28 -17.39 -11.44
C TYR A 209 -37.20 -18.20 -10.53
N LEU A 210 -37.00 -18.12 -9.21
CA LEU A 210 -37.88 -18.79 -8.25
C LEU A 210 -39.31 -18.24 -8.32
N LEU A 211 -39.46 -16.92 -8.34
CA LEU A 211 -40.77 -16.27 -8.42
C LEU A 211 -41.45 -16.54 -9.76
N LEU A 212 -40.69 -16.51 -10.85
CA LEU A 212 -41.18 -16.89 -12.18
C LEU A 212 -41.70 -18.35 -12.17
N TYR A 213 -40.90 -19.30 -11.67
CA TYR A 213 -41.27 -20.71 -11.58
C TYR A 213 -42.55 -20.91 -10.76
N VAL A 214 -42.65 -20.29 -9.58
CA VAL A 214 -43.84 -20.39 -8.74
C VAL A 214 -45.08 -19.83 -9.45
N LEU A 215 -44.97 -18.66 -10.10
CA LEU A 215 -46.10 -18.04 -10.79
C LEU A 215 -46.53 -18.83 -12.04
N THR A 216 -45.60 -19.41 -12.78
CA THR A 216 -45.91 -20.13 -14.02
C THR A 216 -46.38 -21.55 -13.74
N ASP A 217 -45.66 -22.33 -12.91
CA ASP A 217 -45.93 -23.76 -12.77
C ASP A 217 -46.87 -24.08 -11.60
N TYR A 218 -46.83 -23.30 -10.52
CA TYR A 218 -47.67 -23.56 -9.34
C TYR A 218 -49.00 -22.78 -9.39
N VAL A 219 -48.97 -21.53 -9.84
CA VAL A 219 -50.17 -20.69 -9.97
C VAL A 219 -50.82 -20.85 -11.36
N GLY A 220 -50.05 -21.22 -12.39
CA GLY A 220 -50.57 -21.43 -13.75
C GLY A 220 -50.76 -20.13 -14.54
N TRP A 221 -50.10 -19.03 -14.17
CA TRP A 221 -50.23 -17.76 -14.89
C TRP A 221 -49.47 -17.75 -16.21
N TRP A 222 -49.96 -16.91 -17.14
CA TRP A 222 -49.32 -16.73 -18.44
C TRP A 222 -47.89 -16.21 -18.26
N TYR A 223 -46.93 -16.87 -18.92
CA TYR A 223 -45.50 -16.64 -18.77
C TYR A 223 -45.09 -15.16 -18.83
N ILE A 224 -45.65 -14.39 -19.77
CA ILE A 224 -45.30 -12.97 -19.94
C ILE A 224 -45.72 -12.13 -18.72
N LEU A 225 -46.90 -12.43 -18.15
CA LEU A 225 -47.36 -11.77 -16.94
C LEU A 225 -46.47 -12.12 -15.74
N SER A 226 -46.17 -13.42 -15.57
CA SER A 226 -45.27 -13.91 -14.52
C SER A 226 -43.88 -13.28 -14.62
N ALA A 227 -43.30 -13.20 -15.82
CA ALA A 227 -41.98 -12.60 -16.06
C ALA A 227 -41.98 -11.09 -15.78
N THR A 228 -43.05 -10.38 -16.16
CA THR A 228 -43.19 -8.95 -15.87
C THR A 228 -43.23 -8.71 -14.36
N ILE A 229 -44.07 -9.44 -13.62
CA ILE A 229 -44.16 -9.33 -12.16
C ILE A 229 -42.83 -9.68 -11.49
N ALA A 230 -42.22 -10.80 -11.89
CA ALA A 230 -40.94 -11.24 -11.34
C ALA A 230 -39.83 -10.20 -11.57
N SER A 231 -39.79 -9.57 -12.75
CA SER A 231 -38.80 -8.52 -13.06
C SER A 231 -38.97 -7.26 -12.21
N VAL A 232 -40.20 -6.81 -11.95
CA VAL A 232 -40.49 -5.67 -11.07
C VAL A 232 -40.07 -5.97 -9.63
N VAL A 233 -40.42 -7.15 -9.12
CA VAL A 233 -40.03 -7.58 -7.76
C VAL A 233 -38.51 -7.71 -7.64
N ASN A 234 -37.84 -8.27 -8.65
CA ASN A 234 -36.38 -8.36 -8.68
C ASN A 234 -35.73 -6.97 -8.71
N PHE A 235 -36.26 -6.03 -9.49
CA PHE A 235 -35.76 -4.65 -9.54
C PHE A 235 -35.85 -3.97 -8.15
N LEU A 236 -37.01 -4.07 -7.49
CA LEU A 236 -37.22 -3.51 -6.16
C LEU A 236 -36.30 -4.18 -5.13
N SER A 237 -36.17 -5.50 -5.16
CA SER A 237 -35.30 -6.26 -4.25
C SER A 237 -33.84 -5.86 -4.42
N ASN A 238 -33.34 -5.76 -5.66
CA ASN A 238 -31.98 -5.31 -5.95
C ASN A 238 -31.74 -3.89 -5.47
N PHE A 239 -32.69 -2.98 -5.70
CA PHE A 239 -32.59 -1.60 -5.23
C PHE A 239 -32.48 -1.53 -3.69
N LEU A 240 -33.34 -2.26 -2.97
CA LEU A 240 -33.33 -2.29 -1.51
C LEU A 240 -32.04 -2.91 -0.95
N LEU A 241 -31.58 -4.04 -1.52
CA LEU A 241 -30.33 -4.68 -1.11
C LEU A 241 -29.12 -3.76 -1.36
N GLN A 242 -29.06 -3.10 -2.50
CA GLN A 242 -27.98 -2.16 -2.80
C GLN A 242 -27.98 -0.97 -1.85
N LYS A 243 -29.16 -0.37 -1.63
CA LYS A 243 -29.32 0.81 -0.78
C LYS A 243 -29.01 0.52 0.69
N PHE A 244 -29.54 -0.56 1.25
CA PHE A 244 -29.50 -0.80 2.70
C PHE A 244 -28.40 -1.75 3.15
N TRP A 245 -27.90 -2.62 2.27
CA TRP A 245 -26.89 -3.63 2.62
C TRP A 245 -25.54 -3.39 1.95
N THR A 246 -25.51 -3.24 0.62
CA THR A 246 -24.26 -3.09 -0.13
C THR A 246 -23.54 -1.79 0.22
N PHE A 247 -24.23 -0.64 0.14
CA PHE A 247 -23.63 0.68 0.33
C PHE A 247 -23.88 1.30 1.72
N LYS A 248 -24.10 0.48 2.75
CA LYS A 248 -24.53 0.84 4.12
C LYS A 248 -23.69 1.91 4.86
N ASN A 249 -22.63 2.48 4.29
CA ASN A 249 -21.66 3.31 5.03
C ASN A 249 -21.17 4.59 4.34
N ARG A 250 -21.77 5.03 3.23
CA ARG A 250 -21.23 6.21 2.50
C ARG A 250 -21.69 7.58 3.04
N ASP A 251 -22.82 7.65 3.73
CA ASP A 251 -23.45 8.95 4.05
C ASP A 251 -22.93 9.63 5.33
N ARG A 252 -22.22 8.92 6.23
CA ARG A 252 -21.82 9.49 7.54
C ARG A 252 -20.36 9.97 7.69
N LYS A 253 -19.50 9.85 6.68
CA LYS A 253 -18.06 10.19 6.83
C LYS A 253 -17.50 11.24 5.88
N LYS A 254 -18.33 11.96 5.12
CA LYS A 254 -17.84 12.99 4.17
C LYS A 254 -17.53 14.36 4.77
N HIS A 255 -17.98 14.69 5.99
CA HIS A 255 -17.93 16.07 6.49
C HIS A 255 -16.87 16.39 7.55
N GLU A 256 -16.02 15.46 7.98
CA GLU A 256 -14.86 15.77 8.84
C GLU A 256 -13.58 15.15 8.30
N VAL A 257 -13.08 15.66 7.17
CA VAL A 257 -11.69 15.38 6.77
C VAL A 257 -10.78 16.27 7.62
N LYS A 258 -10.57 15.90 8.89
CA LYS A 258 -9.44 16.46 9.66
C LYS A 258 -8.15 16.06 8.93
N PRO A 259 -7.22 16.99 8.66
CA PRO A 259 -5.94 16.64 8.05
C PRO A 259 -5.25 15.61 8.96
N TYR A 260 -5.06 14.40 8.44
CA TYR A 260 -4.52 13.29 9.23
C TYR A 260 -3.03 13.53 9.50
N ASN A 261 -2.57 13.21 10.71
CA ASN A 261 -1.15 13.16 11.02
C ASN A 261 -0.55 11.98 10.25
N ILE A 262 0.08 12.26 9.12
CA ILE A 262 0.81 11.25 8.35
C ILE A 262 2.20 11.13 9.00
N SER A 263 2.19 10.52 10.18
CA SER A 263 3.36 9.84 10.76
C SER A 263 3.52 8.43 10.15
N PHE A 264 2.70 8.09 9.16
CA PHE A 264 2.54 6.74 8.65
C PHE A 264 3.65 6.41 7.66
N CYS A 265 4.47 5.45 8.07
CA CYS A 265 5.55 4.76 7.37
C CYS A 265 5.37 4.78 5.84
N MET A 266 6.28 5.49 5.16
CA MET A 266 6.32 5.51 3.70
C MET A 266 6.75 4.14 3.15
N PRO A 267 6.26 3.72 1.98
CA PRO A 267 6.73 2.55 1.23
C PRO A 267 8.22 2.53 0.78
N LEU A 268 9.04 3.50 1.20
CA LEU A 268 10.47 3.58 0.87
C LEU A 268 11.33 2.62 1.71
#